data_AF-A0A350RKI0-F1
#
_entry.id   AF-A0A350RKI0-F1
#
_cell.length_a   1.000
_cell.length_b   1.000
_cell.length_c   1.000
_cell.angle_alpha   90.00
_cell.angle_beta   90.00
_cell.angle_gamma   90.00
#
_symmetry.space_group_name_H-M   'P 1'
#
loop_
_entity.id
_entity.type
_entity.pdbx_description
1 polymer ?
#
loop_
_entity_poly.entity_id
_entity_poly.type
_entity_poly.pdbx_seq_one_letter_code
_entity_poly.pdbx_strand_id
1 'polypeptide(L)'
;SGEIVGNLGSGDRLIEFRPVPGYINPPTQPVGLTSSEPERVLEAMYFQTLAGGTGALTVSLKPDNLTGAQWRFAGETVWRDGDIEISGLTPGTYLVESKPVVDRVTPPITSVIVEDGIQGALTMTYAYANNPIGKGAEEVSFTDVSNNEDLPLAYLGQIRSSVGSSTGFVVKRRVVATAGHVVFDDGSLSFISDLQWLFQRHSSEHEPMPQTPRGYYLAAGYADARQLPGVQPGEGTPESQDLDYAVLYFQEEAGRGGVSGFL
;
A
#
# COMPACT_ATOMS: atom_id res chain seq x y z
N SER A 1 -3.04 -22.44 -4.20
CA SER A 1 -1.65 -22.86 -3.90
C SER A 1 -0.94 -23.12 -5.22
N GLY A 2 0.39 -23.17 -5.21
CA GLY A 2 1.18 -23.52 -6.41
C GLY A 2 1.54 -22.33 -7.31
N GLU A 3 1.45 -21.11 -6.81
CA GLU A 3 1.93 -19.93 -7.52
C GLU A 3 3.37 -19.63 -7.09
N ILE A 4 4.24 -19.31 -8.06
CA ILE A 4 5.65 -18.98 -7.84
C ILE A 4 5.77 -17.48 -7.64
N VAL A 5 6.32 -17.05 -6.50
CA VAL A 5 6.67 -15.64 -6.27
C VAL A 5 8.16 -15.44 -6.62
N GLY A 6 8.41 -14.74 -7.72
CA GLY A 6 9.76 -14.45 -8.22
C GLY A 6 10.35 -13.12 -7.71
N ASN A 7 11.60 -12.85 -8.11
CA ASN A 7 12.32 -11.59 -7.84
C ASN A 7 12.46 -11.20 -6.36
N LEU A 8 12.51 -12.21 -5.48
CA LEU A 8 12.77 -12.01 -4.06
C LEU A 8 14.29 -11.96 -3.81
N GLY A 9 14.77 -10.81 -3.32
CA GLY A 9 16.15 -10.68 -2.84
C GLY A 9 16.46 -11.59 -1.64
N SER A 10 17.75 -11.88 -1.45
CA SER A 10 18.27 -12.59 -0.27
C SER A 10 17.79 -11.92 1.03
N GLY A 11 17.43 -12.72 2.01
CA GLY A 11 17.00 -12.27 3.32
C GLY A 11 15.91 -13.15 3.94
N ASP A 12 15.75 -13.03 5.25
CA ASP A 12 14.66 -13.67 5.98
C ASP A 12 13.34 -12.94 5.72
N ARG A 13 12.28 -13.71 5.48
CA ARG A 13 10.92 -13.23 5.24
C ARG A 13 9.95 -13.95 6.15
N LEU A 14 8.93 -13.26 6.63
CA LEU A 14 7.81 -13.90 7.32
C LEU A 14 6.76 -14.32 6.30
N ILE A 15 6.35 -15.58 6.36
CA ILE A 15 5.25 -16.13 5.57
C ILE A 15 4.03 -16.25 6.47
N GLU A 16 2.97 -15.56 6.07
CA GLU A 16 1.66 -15.61 6.72
C GLU A 16 0.69 -16.47 5.92
N PHE A 17 -0.17 -17.19 6.61
CA PHE A 17 -1.15 -18.08 6.02
C PHE A 17 -2.56 -17.52 6.22
N ARG A 18 -3.28 -17.35 5.11
CA ARG A 18 -4.65 -16.83 5.11
C ARG A 18 -5.59 -17.68 5.99
N PRO A 19 -6.33 -17.10 6.94
CA PRO A 19 -7.34 -17.84 7.69
C PRO A 19 -8.42 -18.42 6.79
N VAL A 20 -8.94 -19.60 7.15
CA VAL A 20 -10.03 -20.27 6.42
C VAL A 20 -11.10 -20.68 7.42
N PRO A 21 -12.37 -20.26 7.25
CA PRO A 21 -13.44 -20.66 8.16
C PRO A 21 -13.53 -22.18 8.33
N GLY A 22 -13.59 -22.64 9.59
CA GLY A 22 -13.59 -24.07 9.93
C GLY A 22 -12.20 -24.73 9.94
N TYR A 23 -11.13 -23.95 9.76
CA TYR A 23 -9.76 -24.43 9.83
C TYR A 23 -8.87 -23.50 10.68
N ILE A 24 -7.91 -24.10 11.37
CA ILE A 24 -6.78 -23.44 12.00
C ILE A 24 -5.71 -23.28 10.91
N ASN A 25 -5.36 -22.03 10.61
CA ASN A 25 -4.26 -21.74 9.69
C ASN A 25 -2.90 -22.05 10.34
N PRO A 26 -1.89 -22.44 9.56
CA PRO A 26 -0.55 -22.62 10.06
C PRO A 26 -0.01 -21.33 10.71
N PRO A 27 0.86 -21.43 11.73
CA PRO A 27 1.51 -20.26 12.31
C PRO A 27 2.41 -19.56 11.28
N THR A 28 2.64 -18.26 11.47
CA THR A 28 3.62 -17.49 10.68
C THR A 28 5.00 -18.14 10.79
N GLN A 29 5.68 -18.31 9.65
CA GLN A 29 6.97 -18.98 9.58
C GLN A 29 8.04 -18.07 8.97
N PRO A 30 9.24 -17.97 9.56
CA PRO A 30 10.37 -17.34 8.92
C PRO A 30 10.92 -18.23 7.80
N VAL A 31 11.22 -17.64 6.66
CA VAL A 31 11.81 -18.29 5.49
C VAL A 31 13.01 -17.47 5.06
N GLY A 32 14.20 -18.05 5.20
CA GLY A 32 15.43 -17.49 4.64
C GLY A 32 15.48 -17.76 3.14
N LEU A 33 15.65 -16.70 2.36
CA LEU A 33 15.89 -16.77 0.92
C LEU A 33 17.32 -16.35 0.61
N THR A 34 17.94 -17.02 -0.35
CA THR A 34 19.24 -16.63 -0.91
C THR A 34 19.08 -16.53 -2.43
N SER A 35 19.46 -15.41 -3.03
CA SER A 35 19.24 -15.13 -4.46
C SER A 35 19.93 -16.13 -5.43
N SER A 36 20.81 -17.00 -4.93
CA SER A 36 21.45 -18.06 -5.71
C SER A 36 20.89 -19.47 -5.44
N GLU A 37 19.90 -19.61 -4.54
CA GLU A 37 19.24 -20.88 -4.27
C GLU A 37 18.14 -21.19 -5.30
N PRO A 38 17.88 -22.47 -5.61
CA PRO A 38 16.72 -22.87 -6.41
C PRO A 38 15.40 -22.52 -5.72
N GLU A 39 14.29 -22.64 -6.46
CA GLU A 39 12.94 -22.40 -5.94
C GLU A 39 12.70 -23.15 -4.64
N ARG A 40 12.26 -22.40 -3.61
CA ARG A 40 11.97 -22.96 -2.29
C ARG A 40 10.48 -23.28 -2.17
N VAL A 41 10.16 -24.57 -2.12
CA VAL A 41 8.78 -25.04 -1.92
C VAL A 41 8.44 -25.02 -0.43
N LEU A 42 7.32 -24.38 -0.08
CA LEU A 42 6.78 -24.35 1.26
C LEU A 42 5.50 -25.18 1.33
N GLU A 43 5.47 -26.13 2.25
CA GLU A 43 4.29 -26.93 2.54
C GLU A 43 3.74 -26.55 3.91
N ALA A 44 2.42 -26.33 3.99
CA ALA A 44 1.76 -26.02 5.25
C ALA A 44 0.37 -26.67 5.31
N MET A 45 -0.01 -27.13 6.50
CA MET A 45 -1.25 -27.87 6.72
C MET A 45 -2.25 -27.05 7.52
N TYR A 46 -3.50 -27.05 7.04
CA TYR A 46 -4.64 -26.50 7.78
C TYR A 46 -5.32 -27.63 8.56
N PHE A 47 -5.63 -27.38 9.83
CA PHE A 47 -6.32 -28.35 10.69
C PHE A 47 -7.78 -27.98 10.87
N GLN A 48 -8.71 -28.92 10.73
CA GLN A 48 -10.13 -28.63 10.93
C GLN A 48 -10.44 -28.23 12.38
N THR A 49 -11.33 -27.26 12.56
CA THR A 49 -11.86 -26.83 13.86
C THR A 49 -13.35 -26.57 13.78
N LEU A 50 -14.05 -26.82 14.89
CA LEU A 50 -15.48 -26.48 15.05
C LEU A 50 -15.69 -25.04 15.51
N ALA A 51 -14.61 -24.33 15.87
CA ALA A 51 -14.67 -22.90 16.15
C ALA A 51 -14.90 -22.15 14.83
N GLY A 52 -16.15 -21.71 14.61
CA GLY A 52 -16.45 -20.71 13.60
C GLY A 52 -15.83 -19.38 14.00
N GLY A 53 -15.41 -18.59 13.01
CA GLY A 53 -14.99 -17.23 13.27
C GLY A 53 -16.19 -16.37 13.67
N THR A 54 -15.98 -15.36 14.53
CA THR A 54 -17.01 -14.36 14.83
C THR A 54 -16.71 -12.99 14.26
N GLY A 55 -15.56 -12.84 13.58
CA GLY A 55 -15.18 -11.62 12.90
C GLY A 55 -16.08 -11.33 11.70
N ALA A 56 -16.16 -10.05 11.36
CA ALA A 56 -16.86 -9.57 10.18
C ALA A 56 -16.00 -8.58 9.39
N LEU A 57 -16.24 -8.49 8.09
CA LEU A 57 -15.60 -7.52 7.21
C LEU A 57 -16.62 -6.93 6.25
N THR A 58 -16.63 -5.60 6.15
CA THR A 58 -17.29 -4.86 5.08
C THR A 58 -16.23 -4.22 4.19
N VAL A 59 -16.29 -4.48 2.88
CA VAL A 59 -15.39 -3.84 1.90
C VAL A 59 -16.18 -2.84 1.09
N SER A 60 -15.84 -1.56 1.20
CA SER A 60 -16.41 -0.48 0.39
C SER A 60 -15.57 -0.27 -0.86
N LEU A 61 -16.23 -0.20 -2.01
CA LEU A 61 -15.58 0.02 -3.31
C LEU A 61 -15.95 1.42 -3.78
N LYS A 62 -14.94 2.27 -3.97
CA LYS A 62 -15.14 3.65 -4.42
C LYS A 62 -14.66 3.85 -5.85
N PRO A 63 -15.31 4.71 -6.66
CA PRO A 63 -16.53 5.47 -6.34
C PRO A 63 -17.76 4.57 -6.17
N ASP A 64 -18.76 5.09 -5.45
CA ASP A 64 -19.98 4.33 -5.16
C ASP A 64 -20.72 3.97 -6.45
N ASN A 65 -21.28 2.75 -6.49
CA ASN A 65 -22.00 2.21 -7.65
C ASN A 65 -21.16 2.11 -8.94
N LEU A 66 -19.83 1.99 -8.84
CA LEU A 66 -18.98 1.72 -9.99
C LEU A 66 -19.30 0.36 -10.63
N THR A 67 -19.94 0.38 -11.80
CA THR A 67 -20.31 -0.85 -12.53
C THR A 67 -19.12 -1.77 -12.76
N GLY A 68 -19.24 -3.02 -12.32
CA GLY A 68 -18.22 -4.05 -12.50
C GLY A 68 -17.13 -4.08 -11.43
N ALA A 69 -17.09 -3.10 -10.52
CA ALA A 69 -16.22 -3.14 -9.35
C ALA A 69 -16.71 -4.23 -8.39
N GLN A 70 -15.81 -5.16 -8.07
CA GLN A 70 -16.05 -6.27 -7.17
C GLN A 70 -14.75 -6.62 -6.46
N TRP A 71 -14.82 -7.36 -5.36
CA TRP A 71 -13.66 -7.82 -4.61
C TRP A 71 -13.75 -9.29 -4.25
N ARG A 72 -12.63 -9.88 -3.82
CA ARG A 72 -12.58 -11.24 -3.27
C ARG A 72 -11.41 -11.38 -2.32
N PHE A 73 -11.39 -12.43 -1.50
CA PHE A 73 -10.15 -12.80 -0.84
C PHE A 73 -9.18 -13.42 -1.85
N ALA A 74 -7.90 -13.11 -1.72
CA ALA A 74 -6.87 -13.62 -2.62
C ALA A 74 -6.89 -15.15 -2.67
N GLY A 75 -6.91 -15.72 -3.87
CA GLY A 75 -7.03 -17.16 -4.10
C GLY A 75 -8.45 -17.73 -4.13
N GLU A 76 -9.49 -16.91 -3.93
CA GLU A 76 -10.87 -17.31 -4.24
C GLU A 76 -11.20 -17.10 -5.72
N THR A 77 -12.23 -17.78 -6.21
CA THR A 77 -12.71 -17.62 -7.60
C THR A 77 -13.97 -16.76 -7.70
N VAL A 78 -14.71 -16.61 -6.59
CA VAL A 78 -15.99 -15.90 -6.55
C VAL A 78 -15.76 -14.44 -6.20
N TRP A 79 -16.24 -13.55 -7.06
CA TRP A 79 -16.26 -12.10 -6.84
C TRP A 79 -17.52 -11.70 -6.06
N ARG A 80 -17.37 -10.74 -5.14
CA ARG A 80 -18.43 -10.19 -4.30
C ARG A 80 -18.57 -8.70 -4.57
N ASP A 81 -19.80 -8.20 -4.45
CA ASP A 81 -20.06 -6.77 -4.52
C ASP A 81 -19.55 -6.07 -3.25
N GLY A 82 -19.33 -4.75 -3.37
CA GLY A 82 -18.98 -3.90 -2.24
C GLY A 82 -20.14 -3.70 -1.27
N ASP A 83 -19.83 -3.16 -0.10
CA ASP A 83 -20.78 -2.72 0.93
C ASP A 83 -21.70 -3.84 1.47
N ILE A 84 -21.32 -5.10 1.24
CA ILE A 84 -21.93 -6.28 1.85
C ILE A 84 -21.05 -6.75 3.01
N GLU A 85 -21.64 -6.85 4.19
CA GLU A 85 -20.97 -7.44 5.35
C GLU A 85 -20.82 -8.95 5.17
N ILE A 86 -19.59 -9.44 5.36
CA ILE A 86 -19.28 -10.87 5.44
C ILE A 86 -18.93 -11.21 6.87
N SER A 87 -19.76 -12.03 7.51
CA SER A 87 -19.56 -12.53 8.87
C SER A 87 -19.04 -13.97 8.88
N GLY A 88 -18.69 -14.47 10.07
CA GLY A 88 -18.18 -15.84 10.21
C GLY A 88 -16.68 -15.97 9.93
N LEU A 89 -15.97 -14.84 9.80
CA LEU A 89 -14.55 -14.80 9.48
C LEU A 89 -13.73 -15.15 10.72
N THR A 90 -12.76 -16.05 10.54
CA THR A 90 -11.83 -16.41 11.60
C THR A 90 -10.87 -15.26 11.82
N PRO A 91 -10.49 -14.93 13.07
CA PRO A 91 -9.54 -13.86 13.32
C PRO A 91 -8.21 -14.10 12.60
N GLY A 92 -7.64 -13.07 12.00
CA GLY A 92 -6.35 -13.11 11.31
C GLY A 92 -6.25 -12.16 10.10
N THR A 93 -5.14 -12.26 9.37
CA THR A 93 -4.84 -11.41 8.22
C THR A 93 -5.41 -11.99 6.93
N TYR A 94 -6.24 -11.20 6.25
CA TYR A 94 -6.78 -11.53 4.94
C TYR A 94 -6.19 -10.62 3.86
N LEU A 95 -5.92 -11.18 2.68
CA LEU A 95 -5.57 -10.41 1.50
C LEU A 95 -6.83 -10.21 0.64
N VAL A 96 -7.11 -8.95 0.29
CA VAL A 96 -8.28 -8.56 -0.51
C VAL A 96 -7.81 -8.12 -1.90
N GLU A 97 -8.37 -8.74 -2.93
CA GLU A 97 -8.15 -8.43 -4.33
C GLU A 97 -9.32 -7.65 -4.91
N SER A 98 -9.01 -6.63 -5.71
CA SER A 98 -10.00 -5.86 -6.48
C SER A 98 -10.09 -6.35 -7.92
N LYS A 99 -11.30 -6.46 -8.44
CA LYS A 99 -11.56 -6.85 -9.83
C LYS A 99 -11.17 -5.69 -10.75
N PRO A 100 -10.38 -5.90 -11.82
CA PRO A 100 -10.10 -4.85 -12.77
C PRO A 100 -11.38 -4.29 -13.41
N VAL A 101 -11.46 -2.96 -13.50
CA VAL A 101 -12.55 -2.22 -14.15
C VAL A 101 -11.94 -1.41 -15.29
N VAL A 102 -12.63 -1.39 -16.44
CA VAL A 102 -12.20 -0.63 -17.63
C VAL A 102 -12.06 0.86 -17.27
N ASP A 103 -11.02 1.51 -17.79
CA ASP A 103 -10.68 2.92 -17.56
C ASP A 103 -10.41 3.31 -16.10
N ARG A 104 -10.18 2.32 -15.23
CA ARG A 104 -9.83 2.52 -13.82
C ARG A 104 -8.48 1.89 -13.49
N VAL A 105 -7.75 2.52 -12.59
CA VAL A 105 -6.62 1.90 -11.91
C VAL A 105 -7.18 0.93 -10.89
N THR A 106 -6.84 -0.35 -11.02
CA THR A 106 -7.22 -1.37 -10.04
C THR A 106 -6.48 -1.10 -8.72
N PRO A 107 -7.20 -0.97 -7.59
CA PRO A 107 -6.58 -0.90 -6.28
C PRO A 107 -5.60 -2.06 -6.06
N PRO A 108 -4.42 -1.83 -5.45
CA PRO A 108 -3.49 -2.90 -5.15
C PRO A 108 -4.09 -3.91 -4.16
N ILE A 109 -3.57 -5.13 -4.16
CA ILE A 109 -3.94 -6.14 -3.16
C ILE A 109 -3.63 -5.57 -1.78
N THR A 110 -4.62 -5.58 -0.89
CA THR A 110 -4.52 -4.95 0.43
C THR A 110 -4.73 -5.99 1.52
N SER A 111 -3.91 -5.94 2.56
CA SER A 111 -4.07 -6.79 3.75
C SER A 111 -5.01 -6.13 4.76
N VAL A 112 -5.94 -6.90 5.31
CA VAL A 112 -6.84 -6.46 6.39
C VAL A 112 -6.77 -7.46 7.54
N ILE A 113 -6.69 -6.95 8.77
CA ILE A 113 -6.75 -7.77 9.98
C ILE A 113 -8.22 -7.85 10.39
N VAL A 114 -8.73 -9.08 10.52
CA VAL A 114 -10.04 -9.36 11.10
C VAL A 114 -9.84 -9.78 12.55
N GLU A 115 -10.49 -9.08 13.46
CA GLU A 115 -10.44 -9.37 14.90
C GLU A 115 -11.71 -10.11 15.36
N ASP A 116 -11.61 -10.82 16.47
CA ASP A 116 -12.74 -11.61 16.99
C ASP A 116 -13.85 -10.70 17.51
N GLY A 117 -15.08 -10.95 17.05
CA GLY A 117 -16.28 -10.20 17.44
C GLY A 117 -16.30 -8.72 17.02
N ILE A 118 -15.34 -8.27 16.21
CA ILE A 118 -15.24 -6.88 15.75
C ILE A 118 -15.57 -6.82 14.25
N GLN A 119 -16.36 -5.82 13.88
CA GLN A 119 -16.62 -5.49 12.49
C GLN A 119 -15.44 -4.71 11.91
N GLY A 120 -14.68 -5.34 11.02
CA GLY A 120 -13.66 -4.70 10.22
C GLY A 120 -14.27 -3.95 9.02
N ALA A 121 -13.58 -2.89 8.60
CA ALA A 121 -13.92 -2.14 7.39
C ALA A 121 -12.66 -1.94 6.54
N LEU A 122 -12.81 -2.07 5.22
CA LEU A 122 -11.77 -1.79 4.24
C LEU A 122 -12.37 -0.97 3.10
N THR A 123 -11.67 0.09 2.67
CA THR A 123 -12.07 0.86 1.49
C THR A 123 -11.07 0.65 0.36
N MET A 124 -11.55 0.35 -0.84
CA MET A 124 -10.74 0.18 -2.05
C MET A 124 -11.18 1.22 -3.10
N THR A 125 -10.25 2.06 -3.55
CA THR A 125 -10.55 3.22 -4.39
C THR A 125 -10.03 3.07 -5.82
N TYR A 126 -10.95 2.97 -6.76
CA TYR A 126 -10.67 2.93 -8.20
C TYR A 126 -10.50 4.33 -8.77
N ALA A 127 -9.25 4.79 -8.83
CA ALA A 127 -8.91 6.04 -9.52
C ALA A 127 -9.08 5.91 -11.04
N TYR A 128 -9.30 7.02 -11.74
CA TYR A 128 -9.27 7.01 -13.20
C TYR A 128 -7.89 6.60 -13.73
N ALA A 129 -7.88 5.74 -14.75
CA ALA A 129 -6.65 5.42 -15.46
C ALA A 129 -6.19 6.66 -16.23
N ASN A 130 -4.98 7.14 -15.93
CA ASN A 130 -4.33 8.15 -16.75
C ASN A 130 -3.96 7.52 -18.09
N ASN A 131 -4.27 8.21 -19.19
CA ASN A 131 -3.74 7.80 -20.50
C ASN A 131 -2.25 8.19 -20.52
N PRO A 132 -1.30 7.23 -20.45
CA PRO A 132 0.10 7.57 -20.32
C PRO A 132 0.57 8.31 -21.57
N ILE A 133 0.92 9.58 -21.42
CA ILE A 133 1.59 10.35 -22.46
C ILE A 133 3.10 10.25 -22.22
N GLY A 134 3.80 9.64 -23.18
CA GLY A 134 5.26 9.49 -23.14
C GLY A 134 5.75 8.12 -22.64
N LYS A 135 7.07 8.01 -22.48
CA LYS A 135 7.74 6.81 -21.98
C LYS A 135 7.60 6.77 -20.45
N GLY A 136 7.13 5.65 -19.92
CA GLY A 136 7.07 5.43 -18.46
C GLY A 136 8.45 5.42 -17.82
N ALA A 137 8.49 5.51 -16.48
CA ALA A 137 9.72 5.38 -15.72
C ALA A 137 10.33 3.98 -15.93
N GLU A 138 11.64 3.92 -16.13
CA GLU A 138 12.39 2.67 -16.20
C GLU A 138 13.08 2.40 -14.85
N GLU A 139 13.39 1.13 -14.60
CA GLU A 139 14.20 0.74 -13.45
C GLU A 139 15.56 1.41 -13.53
N VAL A 140 16.02 1.95 -12.38
CA VAL A 140 17.31 2.63 -12.26
C VAL A 140 18.22 1.77 -11.39
N SER A 141 19.47 1.62 -11.80
CA SER A 141 20.46 0.87 -11.03
C SER A 141 20.71 1.51 -9.66
N PHE A 142 20.94 0.70 -8.63
CA PHE A 142 21.26 1.22 -7.29
C PHE A 142 22.50 2.12 -7.29
N THR A 143 23.47 1.85 -8.17
CA THR A 143 24.68 2.67 -8.33
C THR A 143 24.38 4.10 -8.76
N ASP A 144 23.33 4.32 -9.54
CA ASP A 144 22.91 5.65 -10.01
C ASP A 144 22.04 6.39 -8.99
N VAL A 145 21.61 5.72 -7.92
CA VAL A 145 20.69 6.26 -6.91
C VAL A 145 21.39 6.52 -5.57
N SER A 146 22.33 5.69 -5.14
CA SER A 146 22.61 5.56 -3.70
C SER A 146 24.06 5.73 -3.25
N ASN A 147 25.01 5.79 -4.20
CA ASN A 147 26.44 5.81 -3.87
C ASN A 147 27.08 7.20 -3.92
N ASN A 148 26.36 8.23 -4.36
CA ASN A 148 26.88 9.59 -4.46
C ASN A 148 25.75 10.63 -4.28
N GLU A 149 25.96 11.60 -3.38
CA GLU A 149 25.04 12.69 -3.07
C GLU A 149 24.88 13.72 -4.21
N ASP A 150 25.79 13.70 -5.19
CA ASP A 150 25.72 14.51 -6.41
C ASP A 150 24.76 13.94 -7.47
N LEU A 151 24.22 12.73 -7.24
CA LEU A 151 23.31 12.10 -8.20
C LEU A 151 21.90 12.66 -8.05
N PRO A 152 21.18 12.87 -9.16
CA PRO A 152 19.85 13.50 -9.14
C PRO A 152 18.81 12.70 -8.34
N LEU A 153 19.06 11.40 -8.13
CA LEU A 153 18.17 10.49 -7.42
C LEU A 153 18.63 10.20 -5.98
N ALA A 154 19.73 10.82 -5.53
CA ALA A 154 20.32 10.60 -4.21
C ALA A 154 19.40 10.96 -3.03
N TYR A 155 18.36 11.74 -3.30
CA TYR A 155 17.43 12.20 -2.27
C TYR A 155 16.06 11.51 -2.34
N LEU A 156 15.89 10.53 -3.24
CA LEU A 156 14.63 9.81 -3.40
C LEU A 156 14.46 8.69 -2.38
N GLY A 157 13.21 8.32 -2.14
CA GLY A 157 12.84 7.16 -1.34
C GLY A 157 11.40 6.78 -1.55
N GLN A 158 11.04 5.64 -0.97
CA GLN A 158 9.69 5.11 -1.05
C GLN A 158 8.88 5.50 0.19
N ILE A 159 7.64 5.90 -0.02
CA ILE A 159 6.63 6.03 1.02
C ILE A 159 5.71 4.82 0.94
N ARG A 160 5.33 4.26 2.08
CA ARG A 160 4.36 3.17 2.18
C ARG A 160 3.32 3.48 3.23
N SER A 161 2.13 2.93 3.03
CA SER A 161 1.01 2.95 3.97
C SER A 161 0.07 1.79 3.66
N SER A 162 -0.96 1.63 4.47
CA SER A 162 -2.10 0.73 4.23
C SER A 162 -2.77 0.92 2.88
N VAL A 163 -2.76 2.13 2.31
CA VAL A 163 -3.43 2.44 1.03
C VAL A 163 -2.52 2.33 -0.19
N GLY A 164 -1.22 2.08 0.01
CA GLY A 164 -0.29 1.81 -1.09
C GLY A 164 1.11 2.36 -0.90
N SER A 165 1.86 2.33 -2.00
CA SER A 165 3.23 2.84 -2.09
C SER A 165 3.28 4.08 -2.98
N SER A 166 4.10 5.05 -2.58
CA SER A 166 4.38 6.27 -3.35
C SER A 166 5.85 6.65 -3.22
N THR A 167 6.22 7.81 -3.74
CA THR A 167 7.59 8.34 -3.75
C THR A 167 7.63 9.66 -2.99
N GLY A 168 8.77 9.94 -2.39
CA GLY A 168 9.10 11.25 -1.86
C GLY A 168 10.54 11.60 -2.16
N PHE A 169 10.91 12.85 -1.87
CA PHE A 169 12.30 13.29 -1.93
C PHE A 169 12.66 14.23 -0.79
N VAL A 170 13.87 14.06 -0.26
CA VAL A 170 14.39 14.86 0.86
C VAL A 170 14.70 16.27 0.38
N VAL A 171 13.97 17.26 0.89
CA VAL A 171 14.16 18.68 0.56
C VAL A 171 14.92 19.44 1.64
N LYS A 172 14.89 18.94 2.88
CA LYS A 172 15.72 19.39 4.00
C LYS A 172 16.04 18.19 4.88
N ARG A 173 17.03 18.33 5.77
CA ARG A 173 17.52 17.28 6.69
C ARG A 173 16.45 16.42 7.37
N ARG A 174 15.25 16.95 7.64
CA ARG A 174 14.14 16.24 8.29
C ARG A 174 12.80 16.41 7.57
N VAL A 175 12.84 16.68 6.27
CA VAL A 175 11.68 17.10 5.49
C VAL A 175 11.67 16.36 4.15
N VAL A 176 10.57 15.66 3.87
CA VAL A 176 10.34 14.97 2.60
C VAL A 176 9.15 15.62 1.90
N ALA A 177 9.33 16.03 0.64
CA ALA A 177 8.23 16.47 -0.20
C ALA A 177 7.61 15.26 -0.94
N THR A 178 6.28 15.28 -1.09
CA THR A 178 5.51 14.24 -1.79
C THR A 178 4.19 14.84 -2.30
N ALA A 179 3.35 14.03 -2.96
CA ALA A 179 2.03 14.45 -3.41
C ALA A 179 1.01 14.45 -2.26
N GLY A 180 -0.06 15.24 -2.39
CA GLY A 180 -1.09 15.41 -1.37
C GLY A 180 -1.88 14.11 -1.12
N HIS A 181 -2.23 13.41 -2.19
CA HIS A 181 -2.93 12.11 -2.14
C HIS A 181 -2.12 11.01 -1.43
N VAL A 182 -0.83 11.23 -1.15
CA VAL A 182 0.00 10.27 -0.39
C VAL A 182 -0.30 10.32 1.11
N VAL A 183 -0.85 11.43 1.61
CA VAL A 183 -1.17 11.62 3.03
C VAL A 183 -2.68 11.69 3.31
N PHE A 184 -3.49 11.58 2.27
CA PHE A 184 -4.95 11.63 2.34
C PHE A 184 -5.56 10.48 1.53
N ASP A 185 -6.32 9.62 2.19
CA ASP A 185 -7.09 8.57 1.54
C ASP A 185 -8.41 9.14 1.05
N ASP A 186 -8.51 9.23 -0.27
CA ASP A 186 -9.68 9.73 -0.96
C ASP A 186 -10.91 8.83 -0.80
N GLY A 187 -10.72 7.51 -0.65
CA GLY A 187 -11.82 6.56 -0.51
C GLY A 187 -12.59 6.74 0.79
N SER A 188 -11.85 6.84 1.88
CA SER A 188 -12.40 7.08 3.23
C SER A 188 -12.54 8.56 3.57
N LEU A 189 -12.08 9.46 2.70
CA LEU A 189 -12.01 10.91 2.92
C LEU A 189 -11.30 11.26 4.23
N SER A 190 -10.18 10.58 4.50
CA SER A 190 -9.49 10.66 5.78
C SER A 190 -7.98 10.77 5.62
N PHE A 191 -7.34 11.20 6.71
CA PHE A 191 -5.90 11.38 6.78
C PHE A 191 -5.19 10.06 7.06
N ILE A 192 -4.14 9.74 6.30
CA ILE A 192 -3.37 8.51 6.46
C ILE A 192 -2.47 8.64 7.69
N SER A 193 -2.48 7.64 8.56
CA SER A 193 -1.78 7.68 9.86
C SER A 193 -0.59 6.73 9.98
N ASP A 194 -0.48 5.75 9.09
CA ASP A 194 0.52 4.67 9.12
C ASP A 194 1.62 4.84 8.07
N LEU A 195 1.95 6.10 7.73
CA LEU A 195 2.99 6.42 6.77
C LEU A 195 4.37 5.92 7.22
N GLN A 196 5.08 5.30 6.29
CA GLN A 196 6.44 4.81 6.46
C GLN A 196 7.33 5.33 5.33
N TRP A 197 8.50 5.86 5.69
CA TRP A 197 9.50 6.36 4.76
C TRP A 197 10.72 5.44 4.70
N LEU A 198 11.09 5.04 3.50
CA LEU A 198 12.22 4.15 3.20
C LEU A 198 13.17 4.87 2.23
N PHE A 199 14.16 5.56 2.80
CA PHE A 199 15.14 6.35 2.05
C PHE A 199 16.00 5.46 1.13
N GLN A 200 16.09 5.82 -0.16
CA GLN A 200 16.89 5.09 -1.17
C GLN A 200 16.63 3.58 -1.21
N ARG A 201 15.41 3.13 -0.88
CA ARG A 201 15.08 1.71 -0.98
C ARG A 201 15.31 1.22 -2.41
N HIS A 202 16.06 0.14 -2.53
CA HIS A 202 16.19 -0.65 -3.75
C HIS A 202 15.86 -2.09 -3.42
N SER A 203 14.87 -2.65 -4.13
CA SER A 203 14.45 -4.02 -3.89
C SER A 203 15.67 -4.94 -3.98
N SER A 204 15.81 -5.87 -3.05
CA SER A 204 16.92 -6.85 -2.95
C SER A 204 18.31 -6.32 -2.62
N GLU A 205 18.66 -5.08 -2.96
CA GLU A 205 20.00 -4.53 -2.72
C GLU A 205 20.09 -3.65 -1.48
N HIS A 206 19.01 -2.90 -1.17
CA HIS A 206 18.97 -1.99 -0.04
C HIS A 206 17.55 -1.84 0.52
N GLU A 207 17.30 -2.46 1.68
CA GLU A 207 16.04 -2.39 2.42
C GLU A 207 16.28 -1.63 3.74
N PRO A 208 16.14 -0.29 3.76
CA PRO A 208 16.39 0.51 4.96
C PRO A 208 15.31 0.27 6.02
N MET A 209 15.64 0.54 7.29
CA MET A 209 14.64 0.56 8.35
C MET A 209 13.60 1.66 8.06
N PRO A 210 12.29 1.35 8.07
CA PRO A 210 11.26 2.35 7.84
C PRO A 210 11.25 3.41 8.94
N GLN A 211 11.16 4.69 8.56
CA GLN A 211 10.95 5.80 9.48
C GLN A 211 9.50 6.24 9.47
N THR A 212 8.90 6.43 10.64
CA THR A 212 7.57 7.02 10.77
C THR A 212 7.70 8.55 10.82
N PRO A 213 6.98 9.30 9.97
CA PRO A 213 6.91 10.75 10.09
C PRO A 213 6.32 11.15 11.44
N ARG A 214 6.85 12.23 12.03
CA ARG A 214 6.24 12.88 13.20
C ARG A 214 4.90 13.53 12.88
N GLY A 215 4.71 13.89 11.62
CA GLY A 215 3.49 14.48 11.08
C GLY A 215 3.74 14.99 9.67
N TYR A 216 2.72 15.60 9.08
CA TYR A 216 2.80 16.15 7.74
C TYR A 216 1.96 17.42 7.61
N TYR A 217 2.27 18.19 6.59
CA TYR A 217 1.45 19.27 6.09
C TYR A 217 0.87 18.84 4.75
N LEU A 218 -0.45 18.89 4.64
CA LEU A 218 -1.18 18.82 3.38
C LEU A 218 -1.58 20.24 2.97
N ALA A 219 -1.50 20.55 1.68
CA ALA A 219 -1.92 21.86 1.18
C ALA A 219 -3.33 22.23 1.68
N ALA A 220 -3.45 23.41 2.28
CA ALA A 220 -4.73 23.90 2.78
C ALA A 220 -5.76 23.92 1.64
N GLY A 221 -6.96 23.40 1.91
CA GLY A 221 -8.04 23.29 0.92
C GLY A 221 -8.02 22.01 0.08
N TYR A 222 -6.95 21.19 0.10
CA TYR A 222 -6.94 19.92 -0.65
C TYR A 222 -8.08 19.00 -0.18
N ALA A 223 -8.15 18.73 1.12
CA ALA A 223 -9.17 17.84 1.68
C ALA A 223 -10.58 18.40 1.49
N ASP A 224 -10.75 19.72 1.53
CA ASP A 224 -12.04 20.38 1.27
C ASP A 224 -12.45 20.21 -0.20
N ALA A 225 -11.50 20.35 -1.14
CA ALA A 225 -11.73 20.15 -2.56
C ALA A 225 -12.17 18.72 -2.89
N ARG A 226 -11.67 17.72 -2.16
CA ARG A 226 -12.11 16.31 -2.28
C ARG A 226 -13.52 16.06 -1.74
N GLN A 227 -14.03 16.93 -0.87
CA GLN A 227 -15.32 16.78 -0.18
C GLN A 227 -16.41 17.69 -0.76
N LEU A 228 -16.15 18.39 -1.87
CA LEU A 228 -17.15 19.23 -2.52
C LEU A 228 -18.35 18.41 -3.02
N PRO A 229 -19.58 18.98 -3.02
CA PRO A 229 -20.76 18.29 -3.53
C PRO A 229 -20.57 17.79 -4.96
N GLY A 230 -20.82 16.51 -5.19
CA GLY A 230 -20.71 15.87 -6.50
C GLY A 230 -19.33 15.30 -6.83
N VAL A 231 -18.31 15.57 -6.01
CA VAL A 231 -16.99 14.92 -6.15
C VAL A 231 -17.10 13.48 -5.66
N GLN A 232 -16.57 12.55 -6.46
CA GLN A 232 -16.51 11.14 -6.13
C GLN A 232 -15.06 10.74 -5.81
N PRO A 233 -14.83 9.85 -4.83
CA PRO A 233 -13.49 9.31 -4.63
C PRO A 233 -12.96 8.61 -5.88
N GLY A 234 -11.66 8.73 -6.12
CA GLY A 234 -10.98 8.29 -7.34
C GLY A 234 -11.07 9.28 -8.50
N GLU A 235 -11.75 10.43 -8.35
CA GLU A 235 -11.86 11.47 -9.37
C GLU A 235 -11.31 12.82 -8.89
N GLY A 236 -10.11 13.19 -9.35
CA GLY A 236 -9.50 14.49 -9.07
C GLY A 236 -10.30 15.67 -9.61
N THR A 237 -10.54 16.70 -8.79
CA THR A 237 -11.02 18.02 -9.26
C THR A 237 -9.83 18.89 -9.67
N PRO A 238 -10.01 19.90 -10.54
CA PRO A 238 -8.97 20.86 -10.87
C PRO A 238 -8.32 21.48 -9.61
N GLU A 239 -9.14 21.88 -8.63
CA GLU A 239 -8.65 22.46 -7.38
C GLU A 239 -7.82 21.47 -6.55
N SER A 240 -8.25 20.21 -6.46
CA SER A 240 -7.49 19.18 -5.75
C SER A 240 -6.17 18.84 -6.45
N GLN A 241 -6.14 18.90 -7.78
CA GLN A 241 -4.92 18.67 -8.57
C GLN A 241 -3.91 19.82 -8.38
N ASP A 242 -4.38 21.07 -8.35
CA ASP A 242 -3.53 22.24 -8.10
C ASP A 242 -2.96 22.27 -6.66
N LEU A 243 -3.64 21.59 -5.74
CA LEU A 243 -3.26 21.48 -4.33
C LEU A 243 -2.61 20.13 -3.99
N ASP A 244 -2.27 19.29 -4.97
CA ASP A 244 -1.80 17.91 -4.75
C ASP A 244 -0.33 17.85 -4.32
N TYR A 245 -0.01 18.48 -3.19
CA TYR A 245 1.31 18.42 -2.58
C TYR A 245 1.23 18.34 -1.06
N ALA A 246 2.19 17.61 -0.49
CA ALA A 246 2.35 17.46 0.95
C ALA A 246 3.83 17.41 1.33
N VAL A 247 4.07 17.64 2.61
CA VAL A 247 5.40 17.62 3.21
C VAL A 247 5.36 16.79 4.48
N LEU A 248 6.24 15.81 4.60
CA LEU A 248 6.43 14.97 5.79
C LEU A 248 7.57 15.53 6.66
N TYR A 249 7.39 15.49 7.97
CA TYR A 249 8.38 15.95 8.96
C TYR A 249 8.86 14.80 9.84
N PHE A 250 10.17 14.72 10.06
CA PHE A 250 10.79 13.64 10.83
C PHE A 250 11.50 14.15 12.09
N GLN A 251 11.59 13.29 13.10
CA GLN A 251 12.39 13.56 14.31
C GLN A 251 13.88 13.36 14.03
N GLU A 252 14.21 12.32 13.27
CA GLU A 252 15.56 11.98 12.82
C GLU A 252 15.82 12.50 11.40
N GLU A 253 17.04 12.31 10.89
CA GLU A 253 17.36 12.69 9.52
C GLU A 253 16.59 11.81 8.52
N ALA A 254 15.84 12.45 7.63
CA ALA A 254 15.05 11.73 6.62
C ALA A 254 15.91 11.18 5.46
N GLY A 255 17.16 11.60 5.37
CA GLY A 255 18.17 11.10 4.43
C GLY A 255 19.56 11.48 4.94
N ARG A 256 20.60 11.15 4.18
CA ARG A 256 21.97 11.51 4.59
C ARG A 256 22.18 13.03 4.47
N GLY A 257 22.59 13.70 5.55
CA GLY A 257 23.35 14.95 5.47
C GLY A 257 22.65 16.18 4.88
N GLY A 258 21.32 16.24 4.84
CA GLY A 258 20.57 17.23 4.06
C GLY A 258 20.97 18.71 4.25
N VAL A 259 21.67 19.28 3.27
CA VAL A 259 21.77 20.71 3.00
C VAL A 259 21.37 20.95 1.55
N SER A 260 20.09 21.24 1.31
CA SER A 260 19.66 21.87 0.06
C SER A 260 20.00 23.37 0.18
N GLY A 261 21.05 23.79 -0.51
CA GLY A 261 21.39 25.19 -0.72
C GLY A 261 20.68 25.70 -1.98
N PHE A 262 20.05 26.87 -1.89
CA PHE A 262 19.61 27.62 -3.06
C PHE A 262 20.84 27.96 -3.91
N LEU A 263 20.76 27.73 -5.23
CA LEU A 263 21.53 28.50 -6.21
C LEU A 263 20.69 29.72 -6.63
#